data_AF-A0A839WTY4-F1
#
_entry.id   AF-A0A839WTY4-F1
#
_cell.length_a   1.000
_cell.length_b   1.000
_cell.length_c   1.000
_cell.angle_alpha   90.00
_cell.angle_beta   90.00
_cell.angle_gamma   90.00
#
_symmetry.space_group_name_H-M   'P 1'
#
loop_
_entity.id
_entity.type
_entity.pdbx_description
1 polymer ?
#
loop_
_entity_poly.entity_id
_entity_poly.type
_entity_poly.pdbx_seq_one_letter_code
_entity_poly.pdbx_strand_id
1 'polypeptide(L)'
;MSGSDPTTLSNADLLREIQALQARAFERYEDAALQAEAAPDRAEAIYARAERETAPWIERANALNAERIARYRRRAARWRQAAIAVAIVGSAVVAWLVATR
;
A
#
# COMPACT_ATOMS: atom_id res chain seq x y z
N MET A 1 -15.51 -8.85 -11.28
CA MET A 1 -15.27 -8.23 -9.96
C MET A 1 -14.91 -6.77 -10.16
N SER A 2 -15.89 -5.88 -10.12
CA SER A 2 -15.66 -4.43 -10.20
C SER A 2 -15.52 -3.90 -8.78
N GLY A 3 -14.34 -4.04 -8.19
CA GLY A 3 -14.10 -3.38 -6.93
C GLY A 3 -13.80 -1.89 -7.18
N SER A 4 -14.27 -1.05 -6.27
CA SER A 4 -14.19 0.42 -6.33
C SER A 4 -12.80 0.93 -6.73
N ASP A 5 -12.78 2.04 -7.48
CA ASP A 5 -11.53 2.70 -7.90
C ASP A 5 -10.74 3.17 -6.66
N PRO A 6 -9.49 2.73 -6.47
CA PRO A 6 -8.64 3.11 -5.35
C PRO A 6 -8.55 4.62 -5.11
N THR A 7 -8.62 5.41 -6.19
CA THR A 7 -8.49 6.87 -6.13
C THR A 7 -9.67 7.55 -5.43
N THR A 8 -10.84 6.90 -5.43
CA THR A 8 -12.08 7.42 -4.84
C THR A 8 -12.25 7.06 -3.36
N LEU A 9 -11.48 6.09 -2.85
CA LEU A 9 -11.60 5.60 -1.48
C LEU A 9 -10.85 6.50 -0.48
N SER A 10 -11.38 6.61 0.74
CA SER A 10 -10.66 7.23 1.85
C SER A 10 -9.46 6.36 2.27
N ASN A 11 -8.48 6.94 2.99
CA ASN A 11 -7.33 6.15 3.47
C ASN A 11 -7.73 5.03 4.45
N ALA A 12 -8.81 5.27 5.23
CA ALA A 12 -9.35 4.27 6.16
C ALA A 12 -10.04 3.13 5.40
N ASP A 13 -10.79 3.46 4.34
CA ASP A 13 -11.46 2.45 3.52
C ASP A 13 -10.46 1.63 2.71
N LEU A 14 -9.41 2.27 2.17
CA LEU A 14 -8.29 1.56 1.53
C LEU A 14 -7.66 0.54 2.49
N LEU A 15 -7.40 0.95 3.74
CA LEU A 15 -6.83 0.03 4.75
C LEU A 15 -7.77 -1.13 5.06
N ARG A 16 -9.07 -0.85 5.24
CA ARG A 16 -10.08 -1.86 5.53
C ARG A 16 -10.20 -2.88 4.40
N GLU A 17 -10.22 -2.42 3.14
CA GLU A 17 -10.32 -3.31 1.97
C GLU A 17 -9.05 -4.16 1.81
N ILE A 18 -7.86 -3.58 2.03
CA ILE A 18 -6.60 -4.34 2.03
C ILE A 18 -6.65 -5.46 3.08
N GLN A 19 -7.04 -5.13 4.32
CA GLN A 19 -7.12 -6.11 5.41
C GLN A 19 -8.14 -7.21 5.11
N ALA A 20 -9.30 -6.86 4.55
CA ALA A 20 -10.32 -7.84 4.16
C ALA A 20 -9.81 -8.79 3.06
N LEU A 21 -9.07 -8.29 2.06
CA LEU A 21 -8.48 -9.12 1.01
C LEU A 21 -7.38 -10.02 1.56
N GLN A 22 -6.54 -9.52 2.47
CA GLN A 22 -5.49 -10.30 3.12
C GLN A 22 -6.07 -11.39 4.00
N ALA A 23 -7.12 -11.11 4.78
CA ALA A 23 -7.81 -12.11 5.59
C ALA A 23 -8.38 -13.24 4.72
N ARG A 24 -9.05 -12.90 3.62
CA ARG A 24 -9.58 -13.90 2.67
C ARG A 24 -8.49 -14.76 2.03
N ALA A 25 -7.37 -14.14 1.65
CA ALA A 25 -6.24 -14.88 1.10
C ALA A 25 -5.65 -15.83 2.15
N PHE A 26 -5.53 -15.38 3.39
CA PHE A 26 -5.03 -16.19 4.50
C PHE A 26 -5.96 -17.39 4.78
N GLU A 27 -7.26 -17.16 4.95
CA GLU A 27 -8.27 -18.21 5.14
C GLU A 27 -8.18 -19.25 4.02
N ARG A 28 -8.00 -18.81 2.76
CA ARG A 28 -7.91 -19.73 1.63
C ARG A 28 -6.65 -20.60 1.67
N TYR A 29 -5.52 -20.06 2.12
CA TYR A 29 -4.29 -20.82 2.30
C TYR A 29 -4.36 -21.75 3.50
N GLU A 30 -5.04 -21.35 4.58
CA GLU A 30 -5.29 -22.20 5.75
C GLU A 30 -6.14 -23.42 5.36
N ASP A 31 -7.23 -23.20 4.61
CA ASP A 31 -8.02 -24.29 4.03
C ASP A 31 -7.18 -25.22 3.14
N ALA A 32 -6.24 -24.65 2.38
CA ALA A 32 -5.34 -25.42 1.53
C ALA A 32 -4.36 -26.25 2.36
N ALA A 33 -3.87 -25.71 3.48
CA ALA A 33 -2.98 -26.42 4.39
C ALA A 33 -3.68 -27.61 5.02
N LEU A 34 -4.92 -27.43 5.52
CA LEU A 34 -5.72 -28.53 6.07
C LEU A 34 -5.98 -29.63 5.03
N GLN A 35 -6.26 -29.25 3.79
CA GLN A 35 -6.45 -30.21 2.69
C GLN A 35 -5.14 -30.93 2.33
N ALA A 36 -4.01 -30.24 2.34
CA ALA A 36 -2.70 -30.82 2.07
C ALA A 36 -2.25 -31.77 3.18
N GLU A 37 -2.56 -31.48 4.44
CA GLU A 37 -2.34 -32.40 5.57
C GLU A 37 -3.18 -33.67 5.43
N ALA A 38 -4.44 -33.54 4.98
CA ALA A 38 -5.32 -34.68 4.74
C ALA A 38 -4.93 -35.51 3.50
N ALA A 39 -4.29 -34.90 2.49
CA ALA A 39 -3.83 -35.56 1.27
C ALA A 39 -2.40 -35.13 0.88
N PRO A 40 -1.37 -35.64 1.59
CA PRO A 40 0.01 -35.19 1.41
C PRO A 40 0.57 -35.44 0.01
N ASP A 41 0.11 -36.50 -0.66
CA ASP A 41 0.47 -36.85 -2.03
C ASP A 41 0.01 -35.80 -3.06
N ARG A 42 -0.97 -34.98 -2.70
CA ARG A 42 -1.52 -33.91 -3.56
C ARG A 42 -1.24 -32.51 -3.03
N ALA A 43 -0.45 -32.37 -1.98
CA ALA A 43 -0.18 -31.11 -1.31
C ALA A 43 0.24 -29.99 -2.28
N GLU A 44 1.17 -30.29 -3.20
CA GLU A 44 1.66 -29.33 -4.19
C GLU A 44 0.54 -28.81 -5.10
N ALA A 45 -0.32 -29.70 -5.61
CA ALA A 45 -1.44 -29.31 -6.46
C ALA A 45 -2.49 -28.47 -5.70
N ILE A 46 -2.71 -28.78 -4.42
CA ILE A 46 -3.62 -28.06 -3.53
C ILE A 46 -3.12 -26.63 -3.30
N TYR A 47 -1.84 -26.45 -2.97
CA TYR A 47 -1.24 -25.12 -2.81
C TYR A 47 -1.19 -24.34 -4.12
N ALA A 48 -0.82 -24.97 -5.24
CA ALA A 48 -0.81 -24.31 -6.54
C ALA A 48 -2.20 -23.83 -6.96
N ARG A 49 -3.26 -24.56 -6.57
CA ARG A 49 -4.64 -24.12 -6.78
C ARG A 49 -4.98 -22.93 -5.89
N ALA A 50 -4.67 -23.00 -4.60
CA ALA A 50 -4.91 -21.89 -3.68
C ALA A 50 -4.21 -20.61 -4.15
N GLU A 51 -2.95 -20.70 -4.60
CA GLU A 51 -2.19 -19.58 -5.14
C GLU A 51 -2.89 -18.91 -6.33
N ARG A 52 -3.34 -19.70 -7.31
CA ARG A 52 -4.09 -19.18 -8.47
C ARG A 52 -5.40 -18.50 -8.05
N GLU A 53 -6.08 -19.03 -7.04
CA GLU A 53 -7.34 -18.48 -6.53
C GLU A 53 -7.12 -17.18 -5.74
N THR A 54 -6.02 -17.06 -4.99
CA THR A 54 -5.69 -15.87 -4.20
C THR A 54 -4.98 -14.77 -4.98
N ALA A 55 -4.31 -15.10 -6.08
CA ALA A 55 -3.58 -14.15 -6.93
C ALA A 55 -4.36 -12.85 -7.25
N PRO A 56 -5.62 -12.89 -7.71
CA PRO A 56 -6.37 -11.65 -7.99
C PRO A 56 -6.64 -10.79 -6.74
N TRP A 57 -6.76 -11.41 -5.56
CA TRP A 57 -6.96 -10.67 -4.31
C TRP A 57 -5.68 -9.98 -3.86
N ILE A 58 -4.54 -10.67 -4.00
CA ILE A 58 -3.21 -10.12 -3.70
C ILE A 58 -2.89 -8.97 -4.64
N GLU A 59 -3.12 -9.12 -5.94
CA GLU A 59 -2.93 -8.06 -6.93
C GLU A 59 -3.76 -6.82 -6.58
N ARG A 60 -5.04 -7.03 -6.22
CA ARG A 60 -5.91 -5.93 -5.82
C ARG A 60 -5.46 -5.26 -4.53
N ALA A 61 -5.05 -6.03 -3.52
CA ALA A 61 -4.50 -5.47 -2.27
C ALA A 61 -3.24 -4.64 -2.54
N ASN A 62 -2.37 -5.09 -3.45
CA ASN A 62 -1.18 -4.35 -3.87
C ASN A 62 -1.53 -3.04 -4.58
N ALA A 63 -2.52 -3.04 -5.48
CA ALA A 63 -2.98 -1.83 -6.15
C ALA A 63 -3.52 -0.79 -5.15
N LEU A 64 -4.32 -1.22 -4.17
CA LEU A 64 -4.84 -0.35 -3.10
C LEU A 64 -3.70 0.21 -2.24
N ASN A 65 -2.70 -0.62 -1.90
CA ASN A 65 -1.56 -0.19 -1.11
C ASN A 65 -0.64 0.78 -1.88
N ALA A 66 -0.47 0.58 -3.19
CA ALA A 66 0.28 1.49 -4.05
C ALA A 66 -0.32 2.90 -4.03
N GLU A 67 -1.66 3.02 -4.08
CA GLU A 67 -2.34 4.31 -3.96
C GLU A 67 -2.10 4.97 -2.59
N ARG A 68 -2.13 4.19 -1.50
CA ARG A 68 -1.78 4.71 -0.16
C ARG A 68 -0.36 5.28 -0.14
N ILE A 69 0.62 4.53 -0.65
CA ILE A 69 2.02 4.97 -0.73
C ILE A 69 2.14 6.22 -1.60
N ALA A 70 1.44 6.29 -2.74
CA ALA A 70 1.43 7.46 -3.60
C ALA A 70 0.92 8.70 -2.87
N ARG A 71 -0.15 8.59 -2.08
CA ARG A 71 -0.68 9.69 -1.25
C ARG A 71 0.36 10.16 -0.22
N TYR A 72 1.03 9.24 0.47
CA TYR A 72 2.09 9.60 1.42
C TYR A 72 3.27 10.29 0.72
N ARG A 73 3.71 9.79 -0.44
CA ARG A 73 4.78 10.41 -1.24
C ARG A 73 4.42 11.83 -1.68
N ARG A 74 3.18 12.07 -2.14
CA ARG A 74 2.70 13.41 -2.50
C ARG A 74 2.73 14.37 -1.30
N ARG A 75 2.32 13.90 -0.12
CA ARG A 75 2.38 14.69 1.12
C ARG A 75 3.83 15.01 1.51
N ALA A 76 4.70 14.02 1.46
CA ALA A 76 6.14 14.21 1.74
C ALA A 76 6.79 15.20 0.77
N ALA A 77 6.44 15.15 -0.52
CA ALA A 77 6.92 16.12 -1.51
C ALA A 77 6.50 17.56 -1.19
N ARG A 78 5.25 17.78 -0.75
CA ARG A 78 4.79 19.11 -0.32
C ARG A 78 5.54 19.63 0.91
N TRP A 79 5.77 18.77 1.90
CA TRP A 79 6.56 19.13 3.08
C TRP A 79 8.01 19.47 2.72
N ARG A 80 8.61 18.71 1.80
CA ARG A 80 9.94 19.02 1.27
C ARG A 80 9.98 20.39 0.59
N GLN A 81 8.98 20.71 -0.24
CA GLN A 81 8.88 22.03 -0.88
C GLN A 81 8.75 23.16 0.14
N ALA A 82 7.91 22.98 1.17
CA ALA A 82 7.77 23.96 2.25
C ALA A 82 9.09 24.19 3.01
N ALA A 83 9.83 23.12 3.32
CA ALA A 83 11.13 23.22 3.98
C ALA A 83 12.16 23.99 3.13
N ILE A 84 12.19 23.72 1.81
CA ILE A 84 13.06 24.45 0.88
C ILE A 84 12.68 25.93 0.84
N ALA A 85 11.39 26.26 0.75
CA ALA A 85 10.92 27.65 0.73
C ALA A 85 11.34 28.39 2.02
N VAL A 86 11.17 27.78 3.18
CA VAL A 86 11.62 28.36 4.47
C VAL A 86 13.12 28.57 4.49
N ALA A 87 13.91 27.61 3.98
CA ALA A 87 15.37 27.74 3.91
C ALA A 87 15.80 28.90 2.99
N ILE A 88 15.13 29.07 1.83
CA ILE A 88 15.40 30.18 0.90
C ILE A 88 15.06 31.52 1.56
N VAL A 89 13.88 31.66 2.14
CA VAL A 89 13.45 32.89 2.81
C VAL A 89 14.38 33.23 3.98
N GLY A 90 14.70 32.25 4.83
CA GLY A 90 15.64 32.45 5.93
C GLY A 90 17.02 32.90 5.46
N SER A 91 17.55 32.26 4.40
CA SER A 91 18.83 32.64 3.81
C SER A 91 18.81 34.06 3.24
N ALA A 92 17.73 34.45 2.56
CA ALA A 92 17.55 35.78 2.00
C ALA A 92 17.50 36.86 3.09
N VAL A 93 16.81 36.59 4.21
CA VAL A 93 16.75 37.52 5.36
C VAL A 93 18.14 37.71 5.98
N VAL A 94 18.90 36.62 6.18
CA VAL A 94 20.27 36.70 6.71
C VAL A 94 21.17 37.50 5.77
N ALA A 95 21.11 37.23 4.46
CA ALA A 95 21.88 37.96 3.46
C ALA A 95 21.53 39.46 3.44
N TRP A 96 20.24 39.80 3.54
CA TRP A 96 19.78 41.18 3.62
C TRP A 96 20.34 41.89 4.85
N LEU A 97 20.24 41.27 6.03
CA LEU A 97 20.77 41.83 7.28
C LEU A 97 22.29 42.06 7.24
N VAL A 98 23.04 41.18 6.56
CA VAL A 98 24.48 41.34 6.35
C VAL A 98 24.77 42.48 5.37
N ALA A 99 23.99 42.61 4.29
CA ALA A 99 24.19 43.65 3.28
C ALA A 99 23.79 45.05 3.77
N THR A 100 22.86 45.16 4.72
CA THR A 100 22.44 46.43 5.32
C THR A 100 23.21 46.79 6.60
N ARG A 101 24.20 45.99 6.98
CA ARG A 101 25.15 46.30 8.06
C ARG A 101 26.38 47.01 7.52
#